data_AF-A0A426XWI4-F1
#
_entry.id   AF-A0A426XWI4-F1
#
_cell.length_a   1.000
_cell.length_b   1.000
_cell.length_c   1.000
_cell.angle_alpha   90.00
_cell.angle_beta   90.00
_cell.angle_gamma   90.00
#
_symmetry.space_group_name_H-M   'P 1'
#
loop_
_entity.id
_entity.type
_entity.pdbx_description
1 polymer ?
#
loop_
_entity_poly.entity_id
_entity_poly.type
_entity_poly.pdbx_seq_one_letter_code
_entity_poly.pdbx_strand_id
1 'polypeptide(L)'
;MSTAYFYMSLRLCSFLSATMAIYDVVQLVRADVSTVALGLAASTASIILGGGTKGKRLAMPNTRIMIHQPLGGASGQALDVEIQAREIMHNKDNVTRIISGFTGRTFEQVEKDIDRDRYMSPIEGVEYGIIDGVIDRDSIIPLMPVPDRVKPKLNYDQMYNDPKKYFTPEVPDDEIY
;
A
#
# COMPACT_ATOMS: atom_id res chain seq x y z
N MET A 1 -12.94 -10.99 -12.96
CA MET A 1 -12.63 -10.42 -11.64
C MET A 1 -12.07 -9.02 -11.85
N SER A 2 -12.72 -8.00 -11.29
CA SER A 2 -12.20 -6.63 -11.33
C SER A 2 -10.88 -6.56 -10.55
N THR A 3 -9.88 -5.85 -11.08
CA THR A 3 -8.60 -5.60 -10.40
C THR A 3 -8.44 -4.10 -10.19
N ALA A 4 -8.24 -3.67 -8.95
CA ALA A 4 -7.87 -2.31 -8.60
C ALA A 4 -6.35 -2.14 -8.70
N TYR A 5 -5.88 -1.00 -9.22
CA TYR A 5 -4.45 -0.70 -9.30
C TYR A 5 -4.11 0.40 -8.30
N PHE A 6 -3.08 0.16 -7.49
CA PHE A 6 -2.57 1.12 -6.53
C PHE A 6 -1.09 1.42 -6.81
N TYR A 7 -0.86 2.56 -7.47
CA TYR A 7 0.47 3.07 -7.79
C TYR A 7 1.01 3.91 -6.64
N MET A 8 2.23 3.64 -6.18
CA MET A 8 2.83 4.34 -5.05
C MET A 8 4.31 4.68 -5.26
N SER A 9 4.71 5.85 -4.77
CA SER A 9 6.09 6.31 -4.67
C SER A 9 6.21 7.20 -3.42
N LEU A 10 6.36 6.58 -2.25
CA LEU A 10 6.26 7.26 -0.97
C LEU A 10 7.24 6.70 0.06
N ARG A 11 7.76 7.60 0.88
CA ARG A 11 8.32 7.29 2.20
C ARG A 11 7.23 7.61 3.23
N LEU A 12 6.36 6.67 3.54
CA LEU A 12 5.35 6.89 4.59
C LEU A 12 6.05 6.72 5.95
N CYS A 13 6.28 7.84 6.65
CA CYS A 13 7.04 7.86 7.90
C CYS A 13 6.26 8.43 9.10
N SER A 14 5.02 8.89 8.94
CA SER A 14 4.43 9.74 10.00
C SER A 14 3.20 9.17 10.72
N PHE A 15 2.43 8.24 10.14
CA PHE A 15 1.24 7.68 10.81
C PHE A 15 1.07 6.18 10.53
N LEU A 16 1.47 5.35 11.48
CA LEU A 16 1.26 3.90 11.42
C LEU A 16 -0.23 3.55 11.35
N SER A 17 -1.06 4.23 12.14
CA SER A 17 -2.52 4.03 12.16
C SER A 17 -3.16 4.24 10.79
N ALA A 18 -2.79 5.32 10.07
CA ALA A 18 -3.28 5.57 8.72
C ALA A 18 -2.85 4.48 7.73
N THR A 19 -1.63 3.95 7.91
CA THR A 19 -1.15 2.85 7.07
C THR A 19 -1.94 1.56 7.36
N MET A 20 -2.18 1.24 8.63
CA MET A 20 -2.97 0.06 8.99
C MET A 20 -4.40 0.18 8.44
N ALA A 21 -5.00 1.37 8.48
CA ALA A 21 -6.31 1.59 7.86
C ALA A 21 -6.30 1.35 6.34
N ILE A 22 -5.27 1.81 5.61
CA ILE A 22 -5.13 1.52 4.18
C ILE A 22 -4.92 0.03 3.94
N TYR A 23 -4.07 -0.61 4.75
CA TYR A 23 -3.80 -2.03 4.67
C TYR A 23 -5.09 -2.85 4.86
N ASP A 24 -5.88 -2.52 5.88
CA ASP A 24 -7.17 -3.17 6.16
C ASP A 24 -8.14 -2.99 5.00
N VAL A 25 -8.19 -1.80 4.38
CA VAL A 25 -8.99 -1.58 3.16
C VAL A 25 -8.52 -2.47 2.01
N VAL A 26 -7.21 -2.61 1.81
CA VAL A 26 -6.66 -3.52 0.79
C VAL A 26 -7.07 -4.97 1.06
N GLN A 27 -7.14 -5.40 2.33
CA GLN A 27 -7.61 -6.74 2.68
C GLN A 27 -9.14 -6.90 2.60
N LEU A 28 -9.90 -5.83 2.83
CA LEU A 28 -11.36 -5.83 2.88
C LEU A 28 -12.00 -5.82 1.48
N VAL A 29 -11.35 -5.16 0.52
CA VAL A 29 -11.89 -5.02 -0.85
C VAL A 29 -11.96 -6.39 -1.53
N ARG A 30 -13.12 -6.68 -2.14
CA ARG A 30 -13.36 -7.95 -2.85
C ARG A 30 -12.61 -8.07 -4.17
N ALA A 31 -12.29 -6.94 -4.79
CA ALA A 31 -11.47 -6.90 -5.99
C ALA A 31 -10.02 -7.18 -5.64
N ASP A 32 -9.30 -7.86 -6.52
CA ASP A 32 -7.86 -8.00 -6.34
C ASP A 32 -7.18 -6.63 -6.40
N VAL A 33 -6.25 -6.37 -5.49
CA VAL A 33 -5.50 -5.12 -5.45
C VAL A 33 -4.09 -5.37 -5.95
N SER A 34 -3.77 -4.80 -7.12
CA SER A 34 -2.42 -4.77 -7.67
C SER A 34 -1.67 -3.57 -7.12
N THR A 35 -0.58 -3.80 -6.40
CA THR A 35 0.27 -2.75 -5.84
C THR A 35 1.49 -2.55 -6.73
N VAL A 36 1.77 -1.31 -7.14
CA VAL A 36 2.87 -1.01 -8.05
C VAL A 36 3.76 0.08 -7.46
N ALA A 37 4.99 -0.29 -7.13
CA ALA A 37 5.97 0.64 -6.57
C ALA A 37 6.86 1.29 -7.64
N LEU A 38 6.91 2.62 -7.58
CA LEU A 38 7.69 3.50 -8.43
C LEU A 38 8.65 4.29 -7.53
N GLY A 39 9.92 4.43 -7.90
CA GLY A 39 10.87 5.28 -7.17
C GLY A 39 11.28 4.75 -5.78
N LEU A 40 10.44 4.94 -4.75
CA LEU A 40 10.71 4.50 -3.38
C LEU A 40 9.42 3.98 -2.71
N ALA A 41 9.50 2.80 -2.12
CA ALA A 41 8.50 2.27 -1.19
C ALA A 41 9.19 1.94 0.14
N ALA A 42 9.17 2.88 1.06
CA ALA A 42 9.93 2.80 2.31
C ALA A 42 9.04 2.89 3.56
N SER A 43 9.44 2.19 4.62
CA SER A 43 8.73 2.17 5.91
C SER A 43 7.30 1.63 5.72
N THR A 44 6.27 2.30 6.20
CA THR A 44 4.91 1.75 6.16
C THR A 44 4.37 1.63 4.72
N ALA A 45 4.97 2.31 3.74
CA ALA A 45 4.64 2.13 2.32
C ALA A 45 5.04 0.73 1.79
N SER A 46 6.11 0.12 2.30
CA SER A 46 6.47 -1.24 1.90
C SER A 46 5.50 -2.29 2.46
N ILE A 47 4.83 -1.99 3.58
CA ILE A 47 3.76 -2.84 4.15
C ILE A 47 2.56 -2.83 3.20
N ILE A 48 2.14 -1.65 2.75
CA ILE A 48 1.05 -1.52 1.77
C ILE A 48 1.41 -2.23 0.47
N LEU A 49 2.64 -2.04 -0.03
CA LEU A 49 3.14 -2.75 -1.21
C LEU A 49 3.02 -4.26 -1.05
N GLY A 50 3.51 -4.80 0.07
CA GLY A 50 3.45 -6.22 0.39
C GLY A 50 2.04 -6.77 0.64
N GLY A 51 1.11 -5.91 1.08
CA GLY A 51 -0.29 -6.24 1.35
C GLY A 51 -1.18 -6.38 0.12
N GLY A 52 -0.69 -6.03 -1.07
CA GLY A 52 -1.40 -6.29 -2.32
C GLY A 52 -1.67 -7.78 -2.54
N THR A 53 -2.60 -8.09 -3.44
CA THR A 53 -2.93 -9.48 -3.77
C THR A 53 -1.70 -10.22 -4.27
N LYS A 54 -1.44 -11.41 -3.71
CA LYS A 54 -0.30 -12.25 -4.10
C LYS A 54 -0.30 -12.54 -5.60
N GLY A 55 0.86 -12.39 -6.23
CA GLY A 55 1.05 -12.46 -7.68
C GLY A 55 0.81 -11.12 -8.41
N LYS A 56 0.38 -10.07 -7.70
CA LYS A 56 0.07 -8.74 -8.26
C LYS A 56 0.81 -7.60 -7.54
N ARG A 57 1.86 -7.91 -6.79
CA ARG A 57 2.73 -6.92 -6.12
C ARG A 57 3.94 -6.67 -6.99
N LEU A 58 4.11 -5.45 -7.50
CA LEU A 58 5.03 -5.14 -8.59
C LEU A 58 5.89 -3.92 -8.28
N ALA A 59 7.06 -3.81 -8.92
CA ALA A 59 7.89 -2.61 -8.85
C ALA A 59 8.61 -2.32 -10.17
N MET A 60 8.89 -1.05 -10.46
CA MET A 60 9.77 -0.65 -11.57
C MET A 60 11.25 -0.97 -11.26
N PRO A 61 12.14 -1.06 -12.28
CA PRO A 61 13.50 -1.58 -12.10
C PRO A 61 14.40 -0.70 -11.22
N ASN A 62 14.14 0.61 -11.18
CA ASN A 62 14.90 1.56 -10.36
C ASN A 62 14.28 1.80 -8.98
N THR A 63 13.17 1.14 -8.64
CA THR A 63 12.51 1.32 -7.36
C THR A 63 13.41 0.81 -6.23
N ARG A 64 13.46 1.56 -5.12
CA ARG A 64 14.04 1.07 -3.86
C ARG A 64 12.92 0.70 -2.89
N ILE A 65 13.10 -0.41 -2.19
CA ILE A 65 12.19 -0.86 -1.13
C ILE A 65 12.97 -0.78 0.18
N MET A 66 12.35 -0.29 1.25
CA MET A 66 13.00 -0.25 2.57
C MET A 66 12.02 -0.68 3.65
N ILE A 67 12.43 -1.65 4.46
CA ILE A 67 11.74 -2.06 5.68
C ILE A 67 12.57 -1.68 6.91
N HIS A 68 11.88 -1.28 7.97
CA HIS A 68 12.45 -0.99 9.29
C HIS A 68 11.35 -1.15 10.35
N GLN A 69 11.74 -1.20 11.62
CA GLN A 69 10.79 -1.22 12.72
C GLN A 69 10.02 0.11 12.80
N PRO A 70 8.78 0.11 13.34
CA PRO A 70 8.07 1.35 13.58
C PRO A 70 8.87 2.30 14.47
N LEU A 71 8.93 3.58 14.09
CA LEU A 71 9.55 4.62 14.90
C LEU A 71 8.55 5.08 15.97
N GLY A 72 9.03 5.28 17.20
CA GLY A 72 8.24 5.76 18.32
C GLY A 72 9.12 6.42 19.38
N GLY A 73 8.50 7.19 20.26
CA GLY A 73 9.14 7.80 21.42
C GLY A 73 8.20 7.77 22.61
N ALA A 74 8.77 7.68 23.81
CA ALA A 74 8.03 7.69 25.05
C ALA A 74 8.53 8.81 25.96
N SER A 75 7.63 9.62 26.51
CA SER A 75 7.97 10.69 27.45
C SER A 75 6.79 10.99 28.40
N GLY A 76 7.08 11.60 29.55
CA GLY A 76 6.06 11.93 30.57
C GLY A 76 6.36 11.29 31.92
N GLN A 77 5.31 11.06 32.72
CA GLN A 77 5.46 10.37 34.00
C GLN A 77 5.87 8.91 33.77
N ALA A 78 6.41 8.25 34.80
CA ALA A 78 6.87 6.86 34.69
C ALA A 78 5.78 5.92 34.12
N LEU A 79 4.52 6.10 34.54
CA LEU A 79 3.39 5.33 34.03
C LEU A 79 3.06 5.64 32.55
N ASP A 80 3.15 6.91 32.14
CA ASP A 80 2.92 7.31 30.74
C ASP A 80 3.99 6.71 29.82
N VAL A 81 5.24 6.73 30.27
CA VAL A 81 6.37 6.13 29.56
C VAL A 81 6.16 4.63 29.40
N GLU A 82 5.72 3.95 30.45
CA GLU A 82 5.43 2.50 30.41
C GLU A 82 4.30 2.18 29.42
N ILE A 83 3.19 2.95 29.44
CA ILE A 83 2.06 2.77 28.52
C ILE A 83 2.50 2.97 27.07
N GLN A 84 3.23 4.05 26.78
CA GLN A 84 3.72 4.36 25.44
C GLN A 84 4.72 3.30 24.95
N ALA A 85 5.62 2.83 25.81
CA ALA A 85 6.55 1.77 25.45
C ALA A 85 5.82 0.46 25.09
N ARG A 86 4.78 0.09 25.85
CA ARG A 86 3.97 -1.10 25.56
C ARG A 86 3.26 -0.99 24.22
N GLU A 87 2.75 0.18 23.88
CA GLU A 87 2.10 0.45 22.58
C GLU A 87 3.11 0.39 21.42
N ILE A 88 4.33 0.90 21.59
CA ILE A 88 5.40 0.78 20.58
C ILE A 88 5.74 -0.70 20.34
N MET A 89 5.86 -1.49 21.41
CA MET A 89 6.12 -2.93 21.28
C MET A 89 4.98 -3.68 20.58
N HIS A 90 3.73 -3.37 20.93
CA HIS A 90 2.56 -3.92 20.26
C HIS A 90 2.57 -3.64 18.74
N ASN A 91 2.85 -2.40 18.37
CA ASN A 91 2.94 -1.98 16.98
C ASN A 91 4.07 -2.67 16.23
N LYS A 92 5.24 -2.82 16.87
CA LYS A 92 6.37 -3.58 16.31
C LYS A 92 5.98 -5.04 16.03
N ASP A 93 5.36 -5.71 16.99
CA ASP A 93 4.94 -7.11 16.84
C ASP A 93 3.90 -7.28 15.73
N ASN A 94 2.94 -6.36 15.65
CA ASN A 94 1.91 -6.39 14.61
C ASN A 94 2.53 -6.23 13.21
N VAL A 95 3.38 -5.22 13.02
CA VAL A 95 4.07 -4.98 11.73
C VAL A 95 4.95 -6.17 11.35
N THR A 96 5.66 -6.75 12.32
CA THR A 96 6.50 -7.94 12.09
C THR A 96 5.67 -9.12 11.62
N ARG A 97 4.51 -9.36 12.26
CA ARG A 97 3.58 -10.43 11.86
C ARG A 97 2.98 -10.20 10.47
N ILE A 98 2.63 -8.95 10.12
CA ILE A 98 2.13 -8.60 8.79
C ILE A 98 3.19 -8.88 7.71
N ILE A 99 4.41 -8.39 7.91
CA ILE A 99 5.51 -8.60 6.97
C ILE A 99 5.84 -10.10 6.85
N SER A 100 5.90 -10.83 7.97
CA SER A 100 6.06 -12.29 7.97
C SER A 100 4.97 -12.97 7.15
N GLY A 101 3.70 -12.56 7.33
CA GLY A 101 2.54 -13.14 6.63
C GLY A 101 2.63 -13.05 5.11
N PHE A 102 2.95 -11.86 4.56
CA PHE A 102 2.99 -11.70 3.11
C PHE A 102 4.33 -12.09 2.46
N THR A 103 5.42 -12.17 3.23
CA THR A 103 6.75 -12.61 2.72
C THR A 103 6.95 -14.11 2.80
N GLY A 104 6.27 -14.79 3.73
CA GLY A 104 6.52 -16.19 4.05
C GLY A 104 7.78 -16.42 4.90
N ARG A 105 8.44 -15.36 5.37
CA ARG A 105 9.57 -15.46 6.32
C ARG A 105 9.06 -15.65 7.74
N THR A 106 9.87 -16.27 8.61
CA THR A 106 9.48 -16.43 10.02
C THR A 106 9.45 -15.09 10.74
N PHE A 107 8.68 -15.01 11.83
CA PHE A 107 8.57 -13.80 12.65
C PHE A 107 9.95 -13.34 13.13
N GLU A 108 10.77 -14.26 13.63
CA GLU A 108 12.10 -13.99 14.19
C GLU A 108 13.07 -13.46 13.13
N GLN A 109 12.97 -13.97 11.90
CA GLN A 109 13.78 -13.49 10.79
C GLN A 109 13.39 -12.05 10.43
N VAL A 110 12.09 -11.78 10.30
CA VAL A 110 11.60 -10.44 10.00
C VAL A 110 11.96 -9.46 11.12
N GLU A 111 11.79 -9.85 12.38
CA GLU A 111 12.12 -9.01 13.53
C GLU A 111 13.58 -8.55 13.48
N LYS A 112 14.50 -9.46 13.16
CA LYS A 112 15.91 -9.16 12.98
C LYS A 112 16.16 -8.27 11.77
N ASP A 113 15.50 -8.57 10.64
CA ASP A 113 15.70 -7.87 9.38
C ASP A 113 15.16 -6.43 9.38
N ILE A 114 14.18 -6.12 10.26
CA ILE A 114 13.64 -4.76 10.41
C ILE A 114 14.28 -3.95 11.54
N ASP A 115 15.19 -4.53 12.34
CA ASP A 115 15.79 -3.79 13.47
C ASP A 115 16.53 -2.51 13.01
N ARG A 116 17.07 -2.52 11.80
CA ARG A 116 17.66 -1.35 11.14
C ARG A 116 17.08 -1.19 9.74
N ASP A 117 17.29 -0.01 9.17
CA ASP A 117 16.92 0.28 7.78
C ASP A 117 17.52 -0.76 6.84
N ARG A 118 16.66 -1.58 6.24
CA ARG A 118 17.03 -2.58 5.26
C ARG A 118 16.54 -2.16 3.89
N TYR A 119 17.45 -1.63 3.08
CA TYR A 119 17.17 -1.26 1.70
C TYR A 119 17.36 -2.45 0.75
N MET A 120 16.45 -2.56 -0.21
CA MET A 120 16.42 -3.61 -1.21
C MET A 120 16.18 -3.00 -2.60
N SER A 121 16.81 -3.60 -3.61
CA SER A 121 16.45 -3.48 -5.01
C SER A 121 15.12 -4.21 -5.27
N PRO A 122 14.49 -4.02 -6.44
CA PRO A 122 13.28 -4.76 -6.78
C PRO A 122 13.51 -6.28 -6.81
N ILE A 123 14.67 -6.72 -7.31
CA ILE A 123 15.04 -8.14 -7.37
C ILE A 123 15.14 -8.72 -5.95
N GLU A 124 15.87 -8.04 -5.05
CA GLU A 124 15.93 -8.42 -3.64
C GLU A 124 14.55 -8.36 -2.98
N GLY A 125 13.67 -7.46 -3.41
CA GLY A 125 12.28 -7.39 -2.96
C GLY A 125 11.44 -8.60 -3.35
N VAL A 126 11.69 -9.18 -4.54
CA VAL A 126 11.09 -10.45 -4.98
C VAL A 126 11.63 -11.62 -4.14
N GLU A 127 12.95 -11.71 -4.00
CA GLU A 127 13.62 -12.75 -3.20
C GLU A 127 13.24 -12.68 -1.71
N TYR A 128 12.97 -11.47 -1.21
CA TYR A 128 12.49 -11.27 0.15
C TYR A 128 11.01 -11.61 0.32
N GLY A 129 10.23 -11.56 -0.77
CA GLY A 129 8.79 -11.85 -0.80
C GLY A 129 7.89 -10.63 -0.57
N ILE A 130 8.42 -9.41 -0.65
CA ILE A 130 7.63 -8.16 -0.55
C ILE A 130 6.85 -7.91 -1.84
N ILE A 131 7.46 -8.21 -2.98
CA ILE A 131 6.82 -8.11 -4.30
C ILE A 131 6.91 -9.45 -5.01
N ASP A 132 6.12 -9.62 -6.07
CA ASP A 132 6.06 -10.82 -6.90
C ASP A 132 6.76 -10.66 -8.25
N GLY A 133 6.99 -9.41 -8.70
CA GLY A 133 7.64 -9.18 -9.99
C GLY A 133 8.19 -7.76 -10.18
N VAL A 134 9.15 -7.66 -11.08
CA VAL A 134 9.67 -6.39 -11.59
C VAL A 134 9.05 -6.15 -12.96
N ILE A 135 8.45 -4.98 -13.16
CA ILE A 135 7.84 -4.59 -14.43
C ILE A 135 8.65 -3.49 -15.09
N ASP A 136 8.60 -3.43 -16.41
CA ASP A 136 9.20 -2.40 -17.25
C ASP A 136 8.26 -2.03 -18.41
N ARG A 137 8.76 -1.24 -19.38
CA ARG A 137 7.99 -0.78 -20.54
C ARG A 137 7.34 -1.92 -21.32
N ASP A 138 8.02 -3.07 -21.42
CA ASP A 138 7.58 -4.20 -22.22
C ASP A 138 6.67 -5.15 -21.42
N SER A 139 6.69 -5.03 -20.09
CA SER A 139 5.92 -5.85 -19.15
C SER A 139 4.64 -5.17 -18.63
N ILE A 140 4.47 -3.87 -18.86
CA ILE A 140 3.21 -3.17 -18.55
C ILE A 140 2.13 -3.72 -19.48
N ILE A 141 1.04 -4.26 -18.89
CA ILE A 141 -0.22 -4.56 -19.56
C ILE A 141 -0.46 -3.41 -20.55
N PRO A 142 -0.56 -3.65 -21.87
CA PRO A 142 -0.56 -2.57 -22.84
C PRO A 142 -1.63 -1.58 -22.39
N LEU A 143 -1.19 -0.36 -22.06
CA LEU A 143 -2.09 0.74 -21.76
C LEU A 143 -3.11 0.69 -22.89
N MET A 144 -4.38 0.42 -22.58
CA MET A 144 -5.43 0.54 -23.59
C MET A 144 -5.16 1.85 -24.31
N PRO A 145 -5.10 1.86 -25.65
CA PRO A 145 -4.63 3.02 -26.38
C PRO A 145 -5.36 4.24 -25.84
N VAL A 146 -4.59 5.17 -25.28
CA VAL A 146 -5.15 6.39 -24.69
C VAL A 146 -5.82 7.10 -25.86
N PRO A 147 -7.16 7.28 -25.84
CA PRO A 147 -7.84 7.91 -26.96
C PRO A 147 -7.25 9.31 -27.17
N ASP A 148 -6.96 9.68 -28.43
CA ASP A 148 -6.31 10.95 -28.81
C ASP A 148 -6.98 12.19 -28.18
N ARG A 149 -8.26 12.07 -27.82
CA ARG A 149 -8.98 13.00 -26.97
C ARG A 149 -9.88 12.24 -26.00
N VAL A 150 -9.70 12.47 -24.71
CA VAL A 150 -10.71 12.14 -23.69
C VAL A 150 -11.84 13.16 -23.86
N LYS A 151 -12.99 12.74 -24.38
CA LYS A 151 -14.19 13.59 -24.30
C LYS A 151 -14.51 13.78 -22.81
N PRO A 152 -14.60 15.02 -22.30
CA PRO A 152 -14.95 15.23 -20.91
C PRO A 152 -16.31 14.56 -20.66
N LYS A 153 -16.36 13.64 -19.69
CA LYS A 153 -17.63 13.02 -19.25
C LYS A 153 -18.59 14.05 -18.67
N LEU A 154 -18.07 15.20 -18.25
CA LEU A 154 -18.82 16.30 -17.65
C LEU A 154 -19.01 17.41 -18.67
N ASN A 155 -20.27 17.68 -19.01
CA ASN A 155 -20.66 18.88 -19.74
C ASN A 155 -21.09 19.95 -18.73
N TYR A 156 -20.29 21.01 -18.61
CA TYR A 156 -20.51 22.09 -17.64
C TYR A 156 -21.88 22.76 -17.82
N ASP A 157 -22.38 22.90 -19.05
CA ASP A 157 -23.70 23.48 -19.30
C ASP A 157 -24.83 22.58 -18.80
N GLN A 158 -24.65 21.25 -18.88
CA GLN A 158 -25.62 20.30 -18.34
C GLN A 158 -25.60 20.27 -16.80
N MET A 159 -24.43 20.46 -16.18
CA MET A 159 -24.30 20.55 -14.72
C MET A 159 -24.91 21.83 -14.15
N TYR A 160 -24.77 22.95 -14.86
CA TYR A 160 -25.39 24.22 -14.45
C TYR A 160 -26.92 24.15 -14.49
N ASN A 161 -27.47 23.50 -15.52
CA ASN A 161 -28.91 23.44 -15.75
C ASN A 161 -29.64 22.36 -14.92
N ASP A 162 -28.95 21.30 -14.49
CA ASP A 162 -29.52 20.29 -13.57
C ASP A 162 -28.48 19.78 -12.56
N PRO A 163 -28.21 20.55 -11.49
CA PRO A 163 -27.19 20.18 -10.51
C PRO A 163 -27.57 18.93 -9.70
N LYS A 164 -28.89 18.70 -9.49
CA LYS A 164 -29.39 17.64 -8.61
C LYS A 164 -29.05 16.25 -9.16
N LYS A 165 -29.11 16.07 -10.48
CA LYS A 165 -28.72 14.83 -11.16
C LYS A 165 -27.27 14.39 -10.88
N TYR A 166 -26.39 15.32 -10.50
CA TYR A 166 -24.98 15.03 -10.22
C TYR A 166 -24.69 14.83 -8.72
N PHE A 167 -25.48 15.43 -7.82
CA PHE A 167 -25.31 15.26 -6.37
C PHE A 167 -25.93 13.96 -5.83
N THR A 168 -26.84 13.35 -6.59
CA THR A 168 -27.43 12.04 -6.27
C THR A 168 -27.37 11.14 -7.49
N PRO A 169 -26.20 10.55 -7.80
CA PRO A 169 -26.14 9.53 -8.82
C PRO A 169 -27.00 8.33 -8.39
N GLU A 170 -27.86 7.83 -9.27
CA GLU A 170 -28.48 6.52 -9.10
C GLU A 170 -27.35 5.49 -9.20
N VAL A 171 -26.86 5.02 -8.05
CA VAL A 171 -25.95 3.89 -7.98
C VAL A 171 -26.82 2.64 -8.01
N PRO A 172 -26.72 1.77 -9.04
CA PRO A 172 -27.44 0.51 -9.05
C PRO A 172 -27.06 -0.31 -7.80
N ASP A 173 -28.07 -0.81 -7.08
CA ASP A 173 -27.91 -1.55 -5.81
C ASP A 173 -27.00 -2.80 -5.94
N ASP A 174 -26.71 -3.22 -7.16
CA ASP A 174 -25.94 -4.40 -7.54
C ASP A 174 -24.41 -4.29 -7.32
N GLU A 175 -23.88 -3.13 -6.90
CA GLU A 175 -22.47 -2.99 -6.47
C GLU A 175 -22.28 -2.85 -4.95
N ILE A 176 -23.35 -2.92 -4.13
CA ILE A 176 -23.26 -2.85 -2.67
C ILE A 176 -23.79 -4.13 -2.02
N TYR A 177 -23.14 -5.27 -2.28
CA TYR A 177 -23.17 -6.42 -1.37
C TYR A 177 -21.85 -7.12 -1.38
#